data_AF-A0A7S3B3W4-F1
#
_entry.id   AF-A0A7S3B3W4-F1
#
_cell.length_a   1.000
_cell.length_b   1.000
_cell.length_c   1.000
_cell.angle_alpha   90.00
_cell.angle_beta   90.00
_cell.angle_gamma   90.00
#
_symmetry.space_group_name_H-M   'P 1'
#
loop_
_entity.id
_entity.type
_entity.pdbx_description
1 polymer ?
#
loop_
_entity_poly.entity_id
_entity_poly.type
_entity_poly.pdbx_seq_one_letter_code
_entity_poly.pdbx_strand_id
1 'polypeptide(L)'
;TTLCLAWLPCGQSRVSPPVHSCTSWLSSSVLTSISTMPALSGLPIDSLNTVPIGTLRSDAVRTHAVCRRRTCLGEPTALSIAVHPVAILEPSWHRYASFLLYHEYLHALGFWRHDRNFRDLERLWDSVDGDARVAGNRFTRYLVRRKYRWVWLCPECGREHLRQRRQNGRYSCTNLEAHGWGVLLVDTLNSLYADAAANRVCTSTHGS
;
A
#
# COMPACT_ATOMS: atom_id res chain seq x y z
N THR A 1 10.80 29.96 26.67
CA THR A 1 9.86 29.77 25.53
C THR A 1 9.79 28.29 25.21
N THR A 2 9.07 27.55 26.04
CA THR A 2 8.84 26.11 25.89
C THR A 2 7.50 25.95 25.19
N LEU A 3 7.51 25.47 23.95
CA LEU A 3 6.29 25.19 23.20
C LEU A 3 5.53 24.07 23.92
N CYS A 4 4.35 24.42 24.46
CA CYS A 4 3.34 23.48 24.92
C CYS A 4 3.03 22.50 23.78
N LEU A 5 3.39 21.23 23.97
CA LEU A 5 2.79 20.11 23.25
C LEU A 5 1.35 19.98 23.73
N ALA A 6 0.45 20.75 23.12
CA ALA A 6 -0.98 20.56 23.29
C ALA A 6 -1.35 19.14 22.83
N TRP A 7 -1.87 18.35 23.77
CA TRP A 7 -2.53 17.09 23.49
C TRP A 7 -3.73 17.38 22.59
N LEU A 8 -3.72 16.87 21.36
CA LEU A 8 -4.87 16.95 20.48
C LEU A 8 -6.00 16.06 21.02
N PRO A 9 -7.28 16.51 20.94
CA PRO A 9 -8.42 15.66 21.29
C PRO A 9 -8.42 14.37 20.45
N CYS A 10 -8.90 13.30 21.07
CA CYS A 10 -8.93 11.96 20.51
C CYS A 10 -9.66 11.93 19.17
N GLY A 11 -8.93 11.82 18.05
CA GLY A 11 -9.51 11.67 16.71
C GLY A 11 -8.82 12.46 15.60
N GLN A 12 -7.96 13.44 15.90
CA GLN A 12 -7.30 14.21 14.85
C GLN A 12 -5.94 13.61 14.47
N SER A 13 -5.91 12.88 13.35
CA SER A 13 -4.66 12.57 12.66
C SER A 13 -4.29 13.73 11.73
N ARG A 14 -3.11 14.31 11.90
CA ARG A 14 -2.55 15.26 10.92
C ARG A 14 -2.18 14.48 9.65
N VAL A 15 -3.08 14.48 8.66
CA VAL A 15 -2.80 13.96 7.32
C VAL A 15 -2.23 15.10 6.47
N SER A 16 -1.12 14.86 5.77
CA SER A 16 -0.49 15.88 4.92
C SER A 16 -1.44 16.31 3.77
N PRO A 17 -1.39 17.57 3.30
CA PRO A 17 -2.31 18.10 2.29
C PRO A 17 -2.46 17.26 1.00
N PRO A 18 -1.38 16.76 0.35
CA PRO A 18 -1.51 15.96 -0.86
C PRO A 18 -2.12 14.58 -0.62
N VAL A 19 -2.04 14.05 0.60
CA VAL A 19 -2.67 12.78 0.96
C VAL A 19 -4.17 12.98 1.17
N HIS A 20 -4.58 14.12 1.72
CA HIS A 20 -5.99 14.45 1.99
C HIS A 20 -6.84 14.51 0.71
N SER A 21 -6.34 15.14 -0.36
CA SER A 21 -7.04 15.18 -1.66
C SER A 21 -7.18 13.79 -2.28
N CYS A 22 -6.10 13.00 -2.27
CA CYS A 22 -6.13 11.63 -2.78
C CYS A 22 -7.07 10.71 -1.98
N THR A 23 -7.11 10.82 -0.65
CA THR A 23 -8.03 10.02 0.18
C THR A 23 -9.49 10.40 -0.04
N SER A 24 -9.79 11.69 -0.24
CA SER A 24 -11.15 12.15 -0.54
C SER A 24 -11.63 11.61 -1.89
N TRP A 25 -10.81 11.74 -2.94
CA TRP A 25 -11.12 11.17 -4.25
C TRP A 25 -11.31 9.64 -4.19
N LEU A 26 -10.42 8.94 -3.50
CA LEU A 26 -10.50 7.49 -3.34
C LEU A 26 -11.81 7.07 -2.65
N SER A 27 -12.17 7.78 -1.57
CA SER A 27 -13.43 7.57 -0.85
C SER A 27 -14.63 7.73 -1.75
N SER A 28 -14.76 8.88 -2.42
CA SER A 28 -15.88 9.17 -3.31
C SER A 28 -16.00 8.16 -4.45
N SER A 29 -14.86 7.76 -5.04
CA SER A 29 -14.84 6.75 -6.10
C SER A 29 -15.34 5.40 -5.60
N VAL A 30 -14.87 4.93 -4.44
CA VAL A 30 -15.27 3.63 -3.88
C VAL A 30 -16.74 3.65 -3.44
N LEU A 31 -17.21 4.72 -2.80
CA LEU A 31 -18.61 4.85 -2.40
C LEU A 31 -19.56 4.89 -3.59
N THR A 32 -19.15 5.53 -4.69
CA THR A 32 -19.88 5.49 -5.96
C THR A 32 -19.97 4.06 -6.52
N SER A 33 -18.90 3.27 -6.41
CA SER A 33 -18.94 1.86 -6.82
C SER A 33 -19.79 1.00 -5.89
N ILE A 34 -19.79 1.27 -4.59
CA ILE A 34 -20.60 0.52 -3.60
C ILE A 34 -22.09 0.78 -3.81
N SER A 35 -22.48 2.03 -4.11
CA SER A 35 -23.90 2.39 -4.27
C SER A 35 -24.58 1.73 -5.47
N THR A 36 -23.81 1.25 -6.44
CA THR A 36 -24.35 0.50 -7.59
C THR A 36 -24.49 -1.00 -7.32
N MET A 37 -23.96 -1.52 -6.20
CA MET A 37 -24.03 -2.95 -5.85
C MET A 37 -25.36 -3.29 -5.16
N PRO A 38 -26.28 -4.05 -5.78
CA PRO A 38 -27.60 -4.30 -5.20
C PRO A 38 -27.54 -5.04 -3.86
N ALA A 39 -26.55 -5.92 -3.69
CA ALA A 39 -26.34 -6.71 -2.47
C ALA A 39 -25.99 -5.86 -1.24
N LEU A 40 -25.58 -4.60 -1.42
CA LEU A 40 -25.22 -3.68 -0.34
C LEU A 40 -26.30 -2.60 -0.06
N SER A 41 -27.39 -2.58 -0.84
CA SER A 41 -28.44 -1.54 -0.80
C SER A 41 -29.15 -1.37 0.55
N GLY A 42 -29.21 -2.43 1.37
CA GLY A 42 -29.83 -2.40 2.70
C GLY A 42 -28.89 -2.04 3.85
N LEU A 43 -27.61 -1.74 3.55
CA LEU A 43 -26.60 -1.41 4.56
C LEU A 43 -26.49 0.11 4.74
N PRO A 44 -26.02 0.61 5.90
CA PRO A 44 -25.88 2.04 6.16
C PRO A 44 -24.68 2.65 5.43
N ILE A 45 -24.66 2.61 4.10
CA ILE A 45 -23.54 3.08 3.26
C ILE A 45 -23.25 4.56 3.50
N ASP A 46 -24.28 5.38 3.72
CA ASP A 46 -24.11 6.82 3.96
C ASP A 46 -23.23 7.13 5.17
N SER A 47 -23.24 6.25 6.19
CA SER A 47 -22.41 6.39 7.39
C SER A 47 -20.91 6.32 7.09
N LEU A 48 -20.51 5.67 6.00
CA LEU A 48 -19.12 5.51 5.60
C LEU A 48 -18.44 6.84 5.22
N ASN A 49 -19.22 7.84 4.76
CA ASN A 49 -18.71 9.19 4.47
C ASN A 49 -18.09 9.88 5.70
N THR A 50 -18.50 9.46 6.89
CA THR A 50 -18.04 10.05 8.15
C THR A 50 -16.80 9.35 8.71
N VAL A 51 -16.41 8.19 8.16
CA VAL A 51 -15.29 7.40 8.65
C VAL A 51 -13.97 8.07 8.23
N PRO A 52 -13.13 8.52 9.17
CA PRO A 52 -11.86 9.15 8.83
C PRO A 52 -10.92 8.16 8.12
N ILE A 53 -10.35 8.60 7.00
CA ILE A 53 -9.34 7.85 6.24
C ILE A 53 -7.97 8.50 6.44
N GLY A 54 -7.06 7.76 7.05
CA GLY A 54 -5.67 8.15 7.25
C GLY A 54 -4.71 7.24 6.48
N THR A 55 -3.44 7.28 6.88
CA THR A 55 -2.40 6.44 6.29
C THR A 55 -1.74 5.53 7.32
N LEU A 56 -1.26 4.38 6.85
CA LEU A 56 -0.35 3.53 7.62
C LEU A 56 1.05 4.15 7.67
N ARG A 57 1.91 3.61 8.56
CA ARG A 57 3.34 3.91 8.51
C ARG A 57 3.90 3.54 7.13
N SER A 58 4.79 4.38 6.60
CA SER A 58 5.36 4.21 5.26
C SER A 58 6.22 2.96 5.09
N ASP A 59 6.63 2.32 6.18
CA ASP A 59 7.43 1.09 6.21
C ASP A 59 6.58 -0.18 6.42
N ALA A 60 5.25 -0.07 6.49
CA ALA A 60 4.36 -1.21 6.68
C ALA A 60 4.31 -2.07 5.41
N VAL A 61 4.78 -3.32 5.50
CA VAL A 61 4.87 -4.22 4.32
C VAL A 61 3.78 -5.29 4.30
N ARG A 62 3.37 -5.76 5.48
CA ARG A 62 2.42 -6.88 5.60
C ARG A 62 0.97 -6.41 5.67
N THR A 63 0.74 -5.24 6.25
CA THR A 63 -0.57 -4.63 6.40
C THR A 63 -0.68 -3.52 5.38
N HIS A 64 -1.59 -3.66 4.43
CA HIS A 64 -1.79 -2.67 3.36
C HIS A 64 -2.94 -1.72 3.65
N ALA A 65 -3.94 -2.16 4.42
CA ALA A 65 -4.96 -1.32 4.99
C ALA A 65 -5.43 -1.92 6.33
N VAL A 66 -6.14 -1.12 7.12
CA VAL A 66 -6.77 -1.57 8.36
C VAL A 66 -7.91 -0.64 8.77
N CYS A 67 -9.02 -1.23 9.18
CA CYS A 67 -10.12 -0.61 9.88
C CYS A 67 -9.92 -0.81 11.38
N ARG A 68 -9.84 0.29 12.12
CA ARG A 68 -9.67 0.29 13.58
C ARG A 68 -10.98 0.68 14.23
N ARG A 69 -11.38 -0.13 15.19
CA ARG A 69 -12.49 0.13 16.10
C ARG A 69 -11.93 0.54 17.45
N ARG A 70 -12.32 1.70 17.96
CA ARG A 70 -12.04 2.14 19.33
C ARG A 70 -13.35 2.29 20.09
N THR A 71 -13.47 1.51 21.15
CA THR A 71 -14.55 1.65 22.14
C THR A 71 -14.00 2.38 23.34
N CYS A 72 -14.57 3.55 23.65
CA CYS A 72 -14.32 4.29 24.87
C CYS A 72 -15.56 4.16 25.76
N LEU A 73 -15.37 4.02 27.08
CA LEU A 73 -16.50 3.91 28.01
C LEU A 73 -17.35 5.19 27.93
N GLY A 74 -18.65 5.03 27.71
CA GLY A 74 -19.60 6.15 27.62
C GLY A 74 -19.68 6.86 26.26
N GLU A 75 -18.84 6.49 25.29
CA GLU A 75 -18.79 7.12 23.98
C GLU A 75 -19.19 6.16 22.85
N PRO A 76 -19.74 6.67 21.74
CA PRO A 76 -19.95 5.87 20.54
C PRO A 76 -18.67 5.20 20.08
N THR A 77 -18.81 4.01 19.50
CA THR A 77 -17.67 3.32 18.88
C THR A 77 -17.10 4.20 17.76
N ALA A 78 -15.84 4.61 17.90
CA ALA A 78 -15.13 5.36 16.87
C ALA A 78 -14.50 4.39 15.86
N LEU A 79 -14.76 4.62 14.58
CA LEU A 79 -14.14 3.92 13.46
C LEU A 79 -13.09 4.82 12.81
N SER A 80 -12.03 4.21 12.29
CA SER A 80 -11.06 4.90 11.44
C SER A 80 -10.41 3.89 10.50
N ILE A 81 -10.15 4.31 9.26
CA ILE A 81 -9.49 3.48 8.26
C ILE A 81 -8.12 4.06 7.97
N ALA A 82 -7.13 3.21 7.76
CA ALA A 82 -5.83 3.64 7.26
C ALA A 82 -5.40 2.75 6.09
N VAL A 83 -5.02 3.37 4.98
CA VAL A 83 -4.49 2.69 3.80
C VAL A 83 -3.00 3.02 3.64
N HIS A 84 -2.22 2.12 3.07
CA HIS A 84 -0.80 2.35 2.87
C HIS A 84 -0.57 3.57 1.96
N PRO A 85 0.28 4.54 2.34
CA PRO A 85 0.43 5.81 1.61
C PRO A 85 0.86 5.62 0.16
N VAL A 86 1.68 4.60 -0.12
CA VAL A 86 2.13 4.25 -1.48
C VAL A 86 0.96 3.84 -2.37
N ALA A 87 -0.03 3.13 -1.85
CA ALA A 87 -1.20 2.73 -2.64
C ALA A 87 -2.03 3.97 -3.02
N ILE A 88 -2.08 4.97 -2.14
CA ILE A 88 -2.83 6.22 -2.32
C ILE A 88 -2.10 7.20 -3.25
N LEU A 89 -0.77 7.28 -3.15
CA LEU A 89 0.03 8.33 -3.80
C LEU A 89 0.58 7.93 -5.18
N GLU A 90 0.72 6.64 -5.45
CA GLU A 90 1.26 6.16 -6.72
C GLU A 90 0.13 5.68 -7.64
N PRO A 91 -0.08 6.32 -8.81
CA PRO A 91 -1.18 6.00 -9.71
C PRO A 91 -1.27 4.53 -10.14
N SER A 92 -0.12 3.86 -10.24
CA SER A 92 -0.04 2.43 -10.58
C SER A 92 -0.74 1.52 -9.56
N TRP A 93 -0.99 2.01 -8.35
CA TRP A 93 -1.61 1.27 -7.26
C TRP A 93 -3.02 1.75 -6.89
N HIS A 94 -3.56 2.79 -7.53
CA HIS A 94 -4.87 3.34 -7.18
C HIS A 94 -5.99 2.29 -7.27
N ARG A 95 -5.99 1.44 -8.30
CA ARG A 95 -6.94 0.31 -8.44
C ARG A 95 -6.90 -0.61 -7.22
N TYR A 96 -5.69 -0.92 -6.74
CA TYR A 96 -5.52 -1.73 -5.53
C TYR A 96 -5.92 -0.97 -4.26
N ALA A 97 -5.65 0.33 -4.19
CA ALA A 97 -6.09 1.17 -3.08
C ALA A 97 -7.61 1.22 -2.94
N SER A 98 -8.34 1.27 -4.07
CA SER A 98 -9.81 1.23 -4.08
C SER A 98 -10.33 -0.09 -3.52
N PHE A 99 -9.74 -1.22 -3.93
CA PHE A 99 -10.07 -2.53 -3.37
C PHE A 99 -9.76 -2.62 -1.86
N LEU A 100 -8.62 -2.10 -1.42
CA LEU A 100 -8.27 -2.04 0.00
C LEU A 100 -9.29 -1.22 0.80
N LEU A 101 -9.66 -0.03 0.31
CA LEU A 101 -10.64 0.81 0.99
C LEU A 101 -12.01 0.13 1.04
N TYR A 102 -12.44 -0.52 -0.05
CA TYR A 102 -13.65 -1.32 -0.08
C TYR A 102 -13.65 -2.43 0.98
N HIS A 103 -12.55 -3.18 1.09
CA HIS A 103 -12.36 -4.21 2.12
C HIS A 103 -12.53 -3.63 3.53
N GLU A 104 -11.90 -2.48 3.81
CA GLU A 104 -12.02 -1.82 5.11
C GLU A 104 -13.40 -1.21 5.36
N TYR A 105 -14.14 -0.84 4.32
CA TYR A 105 -15.54 -0.43 4.44
C TYR A 105 -16.46 -1.59 4.80
N LEU A 106 -16.22 -2.80 4.28
CA LEU A 106 -16.96 -3.99 4.76
C LEU A 106 -16.75 -4.20 6.27
N HIS A 107 -15.52 -4.00 6.75
CA HIS A 107 -15.25 -4.00 8.18
C HIS A 107 -16.01 -2.88 8.91
N ALA A 108 -16.01 -1.65 8.39
CA ALA A 108 -16.74 -0.52 8.96
C ALA A 108 -18.27 -0.74 9.01
N LEU A 109 -18.84 -1.48 8.04
CA LEU A 109 -20.26 -1.88 8.00
C LEU A 109 -20.59 -3.01 8.99
N GLY A 110 -19.58 -3.57 9.69
CA GLY A 110 -19.77 -4.55 10.75
C GLY A 110 -19.33 -5.98 10.40
N PHE A 111 -18.86 -6.24 9.18
CA PHE A 111 -18.36 -7.55 8.77
C PHE A 111 -16.91 -7.75 9.21
N TRP A 112 -16.68 -7.99 10.50
CA TRP A 112 -15.32 -8.04 11.08
C TRP A 112 -14.55 -9.33 10.81
N ARG A 113 -15.25 -10.45 10.62
CA ARG A 113 -14.62 -11.76 10.40
C ARG A 113 -14.53 -12.01 8.91
N HIS A 114 -13.38 -12.51 8.44
CA HIS A 114 -13.20 -12.96 7.06
C HIS A 114 -13.87 -14.32 6.80
N ASP A 115 -15.13 -14.46 7.19
CA ASP A 115 -15.94 -15.66 6.99
C ASP A 115 -16.51 -15.73 5.56
N ARG A 116 -17.34 -16.74 5.28
CA ARG A 116 -17.92 -16.94 3.95
C ARG A 116 -18.71 -15.71 3.49
N ASN A 117 -19.52 -15.12 4.35
CA ASN A 117 -20.33 -13.95 4.01
C ASN A 117 -19.45 -12.75 3.67
N PHE A 118 -18.43 -12.46 4.47
CA PHE A 118 -17.45 -11.42 4.14
C PHE A 118 -16.81 -11.67 2.77
N ARG A 119 -16.41 -12.91 2.48
CA ARG A 119 -15.76 -13.25 1.20
C ARG A 119 -16.72 -13.20 0.02
N ASP A 120 -18.02 -13.46 0.23
CA ASP A 120 -19.07 -13.28 -0.77
C ASP A 120 -19.24 -11.80 -1.12
N LEU A 121 -19.30 -10.93 -0.10
CA LEU A 121 -19.36 -9.48 -0.29
C LEU A 121 -18.07 -8.96 -0.94
N GLU A 122 -16.90 -9.35 -0.43
CA GLU A 122 -15.60 -8.94 -0.98
C GLU A 122 -15.46 -9.27 -2.48
N ARG A 123 -16.02 -10.41 -2.93
CA ARG A 123 -16.04 -10.82 -4.35
C ARG A 123 -16.89 -9.92 -5.23
N LEU A 124 -17.84 -9.15 -4.70
CA LEU A 124 -18.62 -8.21 -5.51
C LEU A 124 -17.73 -7.17 -6.19
N TRP A 125 -16.58 -6.86 -5.59
CA TRP A 125 -15.58 -5.99 -6.21
C TRP A 125 -15.04 -6.53 -7.53
N ASP A 126 -15.07 -7.85 -7.77
CA ASP A 126 -14.58 -8.43 -9.02
C ASP A 126 -15.39 -7.93 -10.24
N SER A 127 -16.64 -7.49 -10.03
CA SER A 127 -17.48 -6.84 -11.07
C SER A 127 -17.10 -5.39 -11.37
N VAL A 128 -16.38 -4.73 -10.45
CA VAL A 128 -15.82 -3.39 -10.62
C VAL A 128 -14.41 -3.50 -11.20
N ASP A 129 -13.58 -4.35 -10.59
CA ASP A 129 -12.19 -4.58 -10.95
C ASP A 129 -11.67 -5.93 -10.43
N GLY A 130 -11.77 -6.97 -11.26
CA GLY A 130 -11.29 -8.33 -10.94
C GLY A 130 -9.78 -8.46 -10.69
N ASP A 131 -8.97 -7.55 -11.20
CA ASP A 131 -7.50 -7.64 -11.07
C ASP A 131 -6.98 -7.01 -9.76
N ALA A 132 -7.76 -6.13 -9.14
CA ALA A 132 -7.35 -5.42 -7.93
C ALA A 132 -7.15 -6.38 -6.75
N ARG A 133 -8.04 -7.37 -6.58
CA ARG A 133 -7.99 -8.30 -5.44
C ARG A 133 -6.72 -9.16 -5.43
N VAL A 134 -6.22 -9.55 -6.60
CA VAL A 134 -5.00 -10.37 -6.73
C VAL A 134 -3.71 -9.55 -6.69
N ALA A 135 -3.80 -8.21 -6.66
CA ALA A 135 -2.64 -7.32 -6.68
C ALA A 135 -1.83 -7.32 -5.36
N GLY A 136 -2.39 -7.84 -4.25
CA GLY A 136 -1.76 -7.78 -2.94
C GLY A 136 -0.35 -8.37 -2.89
N ASN A 137 -0.13 -9.54 -3.49
CA ASN A 137 1.21 -10.16 -3.54
C ASN A 137 2.22 -9.34 -4.37
N ARG A 138 1.76 -8.68 -5.43
CA ARG A 138 2.60 -7.76 -6.21
C ARG A 138 2.94 -6.52 -5.38
N PHE A 139 1.97 -5.99 -4.65
CA PHE A 139 2.17 -4.82 -3.79
C PHE A 139 3.14 -5.11 -2.63
N THR A 140 3.00 -6.24 -1.94
CA THR A 140 3.95 -6.65 -0.90
C THR A 140 5.37 -6.76 -1.47
N ARG A 141 5.54 -7.45 -2.62
CA ARG A 141 6.86 -7.55 -3.27
C ARG A 141 7.43 -6.19 -3.65
N TYR A 142 6.59 -5.29 -4.14
CA TYR A 142 6.97 -3.91 -4.46
C TYR A 142 7.45 -3.15 -3.20
N LEU A 143 6.69 -3.18 -2.11
CA LEU A 143 7.06 -2.54 -0.85
C LEU A 143 8.33 -3.12 -0.24
N VAL A 144 8.50 -4.45 -0.29
CA VAL A 144 9.76 -5.10 0.13
C VAL A 144 10.92 -4.58 -0.71
N ARG A 145 10.81 -4.65 -2.04
CA ARG A 145 11.87 -4.21 -2.96
C ARG A 145 12.25 -2.76 -2.71
N ARG A 146 11.27 -1.87 -2.52
CA ARG A 146 11.48 -0.45 -2.24
C ARG A 146 12.33 -0.18 -0.99
N LYS A 147 12.37 -1.08 0.00
CA LYS A 147 13.22 -0.91 1.19
C LYS A 147 14.72 -1.08 0.91
N TYR A 148 15.08 -1.67 -0.22
CA TYR A 148 16.45 -2.05 -0.54
C TYR A 148 16.96 -1.24 -1.72
N ARG A 149 18.03 -0.47 -1.50
CA ARG A 149 18.62 0.36 -2.57
C ARG A 149 19.43 -0.47 -3.57
N TRP A 150 20.01 -1.57 -3.13
CA TRP A 150 20.92 -2.40 -3.93
C TRP A 150 20.32 -3.78 -4.16
N VAL A 151 20.75 -4.39 -5.26
CA VAL A 151 20.44 -5.77 -5.63
C VAL A 151 21.76 -6.46 -5.94
N TRP A 152 21.95 -7.66 -5.40
CA TRP A 152 22.98 -8.55 -5.93
C TRP A 152 22.37 -9.36 -7.06
N LEU A 153 22.90 -9.17 -8.25
CA LEU A 153 22.49 -9.88 -9.43
C LEU A 153 23.52 -10.96 -9.74
N CYS A 154 23.07 -12.20 -9.94
CA CYS A 154 23.90 -13.19 -10.59
C CYS A 154 23.92 -12.91 -12.10
N PRO A 155 25.08 -12.63 -12.72
CA PRO A 155 25.13 -12.31 -14.15
C PRO A 155 24.77 -13.51 -15.03
N GLU A 156 24.95 -14.74 -14.55
CA GLU A 156 24.71 -15.95 -15.34
C GLU A 156 23.27 -16.45 -15.23
N CYS A 157 22.67 -16.47 -14.04
CA CYS A 157 21.30 -17.00 -13.85
C CYS A 157 20.23 -15.94 -13.53
N GLY A 158 20.61 -14.67 -13.44
CA GLY A 158 19.67 -13.56 -13.22
C GLY A 158 19.02 -13.52 -11.83
N ARG A 159 19.39 -14.40 -10.89
CA ARG A 159 18.86 -14.37 -9.53
C ARG A 159 19.22 -13.06 -8.84
N GLU A 160 18.23 -12.49 -8.18
CA GLU A 160 18.35 -11.22 -7.45
C GLU A 160 18.29 -11.45 -5.94
N HIS A 161 19.15 -10.76 -5.20
CA HIS A 161 19.10 -10.70 -3.74
C HIS A 161 19.08 -9.24 -3.27
N LEU A 162 17.96 -8.84 -2.64
CA LEU A 162 17.74 -7.45 -2.19
C LEU A 162 18.64 -7.08 -1.00
N ARG A 163 19.25 -5.89 -1.03
CA ARG A 163 20.22 -5.42 -0.01
C ARG A 163 20.15 -3.93 0.27
N GLN A 164 20.43 -3.57 1.52
CA GLN A 164 20.48 -2.17 1.95
C GLN A 164 21.81 -1.51 1.60
N ARG A 165 22.89 -2.29 1.54
CA ARG A 165 24.26 -1.83 1.29
C ARG A 165 24.91 -2.64 0.17
N ARG A 166 25.88 -2.02 -0.52
CA ARG A 166 26.80 -2.70 -1.44
C ARG A 166 27.70 -3.66 -0.69
N GLN A 167 28.23 -4.63 -1.41
CA GLN A 167 29.03 -5.70 -0.82
C GLN A 167 30.40 -5.90 -1.43
N ASN A 168 30.73 -5.15 -2.47
CA ASN A 168 32.09 -5.04 -3.00
C ASN A 168 32.66 -6.42 -3.39
N GLY A 169 31.84 -7.31 -3.96
CA GLY A 169 32.28 -8.56 -4.60
C GLY A 169 32.68 -9.71 -3.65
N ARG A 170 31.98 -9.90 -2.53
CA ARG A 170 32.31 -10.96 -1.55
C ARG A 170 31.46 -12.24 -1.61
N TYR A 171 30.33 -12.21 -2.33
CA TYR A 171 29.32 -13.29 -2.27
C TYR A 171 29.16 -13.93 -3.63
N SER A 172 29.00 -15.25 -3.64
CA SER A 172 28.72 -16.04 -4.83
C SER A 172 27.27 -16.55 -4.85
N CYS A 173 26.74 -16.75 -6.06
CA CYS A 173 25.47 -17.39 -6.28
C CYS A 173 25.59 -18.89 -5.98
N THR A 174 24.65 -19.42 -5.21
CA THR A 174 24.60 -20.84 -4.83
C THR A 174 23.78 -21.70 -5.80
N ASN A 175 23.41 -21.16 -6.97
CA ASN A 175 22.57 -21.87 -7.94
C ASN A 175 23.37 -22.87 -8.79
N LEU A 176 23.76 -23.98 -8.18
CA LEU A 176 24.56 -25.02 -8.85
C LEU A 176 23.86 -25.64 -10.06
N GLU A 177 22.52 -25.66 -10.11
CA GLU A 177 21.78 -26.15 -11.29
C GLU A 177 22.01 -25.28 -12.53
N ALA A 178 22.16 -23.96 -12.35
CA ALA A 178 22.30 -23.05 -13.48
C ALA A 178 23.73 -22.93 -13.99
N HIS A 179 24.73 -23.05 -13.12
CA HIS A 179 26.12 -22.77 -13.49
C HIS A 179 27.16 -23.72 -12.87
N GLY A 180 26.79 -24.74 -12.09
CA GLY A 180 27.70 -25.79 -11.60
C GLY A 180 28.78 -25.38 -10.58
N TRP A 181 29.11 -24.09 -10.48
CA TRP A 181 30.10 -23.50 -9.56
C TRP A 181 29.56 -22.23 -8.89
N GLY A 182 30.36 -21.62 -8.00
CA GLY A 182 30.01 -20.33 -7.38
C GLY A 182 30.31 -19.14 -8.29
N VAL A 183 29.28 -18.45 -8.76
CA VAL A 183 29.41 -17.25 -9.63
C VAL A 183 29.39 -15.99 -8.76
N LEU A 184 30.38 -15.10 -8.90
CA LEU A 184 30.42 -13.89 -8.10
C LEU A 184 29.23 -12.96 -8.41
N LEU A 185 28.53 -12.52 -7.36
CA LEU A 185 27.40 -11.61 -7.49
C LEU A 185 27.87 -10.18 -7.72
N VAL A 186 27.19 -9.47 -8.62
CA VAL A 186 27.46 -8.06 -8.92
C VAL A 186 26.46 -7.15 -8.21
N ASP A 187 26.96 -6.05 -7.63
CA ASP A 187 26.12 -5.01 -7.03
C ASP A 187 25.48 -4.16 -8.13
N THR A 188 24.17 -4.26 -8.32
CA THR A 188 23.38 -3.39 -9.19
C THR A 188 22.47 -2.49 -8.37
N LEU A 189 22.13 -1.32 -8.92
CA LEU A 189 21.12 -0.47 -8.30
C LEU A 189 19.75 -1.13 -8.48
N ASN A 190 18.93 -1.16 -7.43
CA ASN A 190 17.56 -1.64 -7.56
C ASN A 190 16.83 -0.82 -8.64
N SER A 191 16.16 -1.52 -9.56
CA SER A 191 15.42 -0.94 -10.69
C SER A 191 14.53 0.24 -10.28
N LEU A 192 13.85 0.15 -9.13
CA LEU A 192 13.01 1.24 -8.59
C LEU A 192 13.77 2.56 -8.34
N TYR A 193 15.08 2.51 -8.16
CA TYR A 193 15.95 3.67 -8.02
C TYR A 193 16.77 3.98 -9.29
N ALA A 194 16.98 2.98 -10.16
CA ALA A 194 17.67 3.15 -11.42
C ALA A 194 16.89 4.06 -12.37
N ASP A 195 15.57 3.85 -12.48
CA ASP A 195 14.70 4.66 -13.34
C ASP A 195 14.64 6.13 -12.85
N ALA A 196 14.65 6.33 -11.53
CA ALA A 196 14.70 7.67 -10.92
C ALA A 196 16.06 8.38 -11.06
N ALA A 197 17.13 7.65 -11.36
CA ALA A 197 18.46 8.21 -11.64
C ALA A 197 18.60 8.54 -13.13
N ALA A 198 18.12 7.66 -14.02
CA ALA A 198 18.09 7.90 -15.46
C ALA A 198 17.26 9.14 -15.82
N ASN A 199 16.09 9.32 -15.19
CA ASN A 199 15.24 10.49 -15.41
C ASN A 199 15.84 11.82 -14.92
N ARG A 200 16.84 11.81 -14.02
CA ARG A 200 17.54 13.05 -13.60
C ARG A 200 18.61 13.49 -14.60
N VAL A 201 19.20 12.56 -15.33
CA VAL A 201 20.24 12.86 -16.33
C VAL A 201 19.64 13.55 -17.55
N CYS A 202 18.43 13.16 -17.96
CA CYS A 202 17.76 13.79 -19.12
C CYS A 202 17.22 15.21 -18.82
N THR A 203 16.92 15.56 -17.57
CA THR A 203 16.45 16.91 -17.21
C THR A 203 17.56 17.96 -17.11
N SER A 204 18.83 17.54 -17.08
CA SER A 204 19.99 18.47 -17.01
C SER A 204 20.55 18.90 -18.37
N THR A 205 20.05 18.35 -19.48
CA THR A 205 20.58 18.61 -20.84
C THR A 205 19.72 19.51 -21.74
N HIS A 206 18.68 20.15 -21.19
CA HIS A 206 17.91 21.20 -21.89
C HIS A 206 17.97 22.53 -21.13
N GLY A 207 19.18 23.08 -21.06
CA GLY A 207 19.46 24.40 -20.53
C GLY A 207 20.77 24.91 -21.12
N SER A 208 20.76 25.28 -22.39
CA SER A 208 21.79 26.09 -23.06
C SER A 208 21.09 26.95 -24.10
#